data_AF-A0A438VK60-F1
#
_entry.id   AF-A0A438VK60-F1
#
_cell.length_a   1.000
_cell.length_b   1.000
_cell.length_c   1.000
_cell.angle_alpha   90.00
_cell.angle_beta   90.00
_cell.angle_gamma   90.00
#
_symmetry.space_group_name_H-M   'P 1'
#
loop_
_entity.id
_entity.type
_entity.pdbx_description
1 polymer ?
#
loop_
_entity_poly.entity_id
_entity_poly.type
_entity_poly.pdbx_seq_one_letter_code
_entity_poly.pdbx_strand_id
1 'polypeptide(L)'
;FVRAKQEGVFSGEKYALELLQMTGIECIQTIKDKERFKPKDTLMEIRGDFSMLLKVERTLLNLLQHSSGIATLTSRFVEALNS
;
A
#
# COMPACT_ATOMS: atom_id res chain seq x y z
N PHE A 1 2.27 -10.26 5.69
CA PHE A 1 3.06 -9.37 4.80
C PHE A 1 2.24 -9.00 3.58
N VAL A 2 2.22 -7.71 3.23
CA VAL A 2 1.68 -7.18 1.98
C VAL A 2 2.83 -7.01 1.00
N ARG A 3 2.77 -7.68 -0.16
CA ARG A 3 3.85 -7.72 -1.14
C ARG A 3 3.45 -7.12 -2.47
N ALA A 4 4.36 -6.37 -3.08
CA ALA A 4 4.18 -5.81 -4.41
C ALA A 4 4.26 -6.89 -5.50
N LYS A 5 3.32 -6.84 -6.46
CA LYS A 5 3.36 -7.68 -7.68
C LYS A 5 3.90 -6.95 -8.90
N GLN A 6 3.91 -5.62 -8.86
CA GLN A 6 4.37 -4.74 -9.93
C GLN A 6 5.26 -3.67 -9.30
N GLU A 7 5.95 -2.88 -10.13
CA GLU A 7 6.62 -1.66 -9.68
C GLU A 7 5.65 -0.49 -9.62
N GLY A 8 5.99 0.52 -8.82
CA GLY A 8 5.19 1.73 -8.72
C GLY A 8 5.68 2.69 -7.66
N VAL A 9 4.86 3.71 -7.39
CA VAL A 9 5.01 4.67 -6.30
C VAL A 9 3.97 4.36 -5.24
N PHE A 10 4.41 4.13 -4.01
CA PHE A 10 3.54 3.80 -2.90
C PHE A 10 2.68 4.99 -2.51
N SER A 11 1.40 4.72 -2.33
CA SER A 11 0.44 5.69 -1.84
C SER A 11 -0.68 5.00 -1.09
N GLY A 12 -1.19 5.69 -0.07
CA GLY A 12 -2.33 5.24 0.72
C GLY A 12 -1.95 4.77 2.12
N GLU A 13 -0.74 5.08 2.59
CA GLU A 13 -0.25 4.74 3.93
C GLU A 13 -1.26 5.14 5.01
N LYS A 14 -1.67 6.41 5.02
CA LYS A 14 -2.59 6.94 6.04
C LYS A 14 -3.93 6.20 6.08
N TYR A 15 -4.52 5.93 4.92
CA TYR A 15 -5.82 5.26 4.86
C TYR A 15 -5.71 3.78 5.24
N ALA A 16 -4.60 3.12 4.89
CA ALA A 16 -4.32 1.76 5.32
C ALA A 16 -4.14 1.68 6.83
N LEU A 17 -3.38 2.60 7.44
CA LEU A 17 -3.19 2.64 8.90
C LEU A 17 -4.50 2.85 9.65
N GLU A 18 -5.36 3.76 9.18
CA GLU A 18 -6.69 3.98 9.77
C GLU A 18 -7.56 2.72 9.72
N LEU A 19 -7.60 2.04 8.55
CA LEU A 19 -8.35 0.79 8.38
C LEU A 19 -7.85 -0.30 9.34
N LEU A 20 -6.53 -0.45 9.48
CA LEU A 20 -5.92 -1.43 10.38
C LEU A 20 -6.27 -1.10 11.85
N GLN A 21 -6.20 0.17 12.23
CA GLN A 21 -6.58 0.63 13.57
C GLN A 21 -8.05 0.33 13.89
N MET A 22 -8.98 0.65 12.97
CA MET A 22 -10.41 0.38 13.14
C MET A 22 -10.76 -1.10 13.29
N THR A 23 -9.86 -1.99 12.83
CA THR A 23 -10.08 -3.43 12.78
C THR A 23 -9.27 -4.21 13.81
N GLY A 24 -8.52 -3.49 14.67
CA GLY A 24 -7.68 -4.10 15.70
C GLY A 24 -6.46 -4.86 15.14
N ILE A 25 -6.03 -4.53 13.93
CA ILE A 25 -4.86 -5.12 13.28
C ILE A 25 -3.67 -4.17 13.50
N GLU A 26 -2.58 -4.71 14.02
CA GLU A 26 -1.32 -3.99 14.22
C GLU A 26 -0.55 -3.86 12.91
N CYS A 27 -0.05 -2.66 12.59
CA CYS A 27 0.93 -2.44 11.54
C CYS A 27 2.33 -2.42 12.16
N ILE A 28 3.15 -3.42 11.86
CA ILE A 28 4.52 -3.55 12.38
C ILE A 28 5.46 -2.63 11.60
N GLN A 29 5.32 -2.62 10.27
CA GLN A 29 6.17 -1.83 9.38
C GLN A 29 5.41 -1.45 8.11
N THR A 30 5.70 -0.28 7.55
CA THR A 30 5.23 0.16 6.25
C THR A 30 6.29 1.03 5.59
N ILE A 31 6.39 0.97 4.26
CA ILE A 31 7.07 2.03 3.50
C ILE A 31 6.21 3.31 3.50
N LYS A 32 6.80 4.44 3.16
CA LYS A 32 6.17 5.77 3.18
C LYS A 32 5.55 6.14 1.84
N ASP A 33 4.50 6.96 1.89
CA ASP A 33 3.94 7.58 0.70
C ASP A 33 5.06 8.29 -0.10
N LYS A 34 4.98 8.18 -1.44
CA LYS A 34 5.96 8.67 -2.44
C LYS A 34 7.22 7.79 -2.61
N GLU A 35 7.42 6.76 -1.81
CA GLU A 35 8.52 5.81 -2.05
C GLU A 35 8.25 4.95 -3.29
N ARG A 36 9.32 4.64 -4.06
CA ARG A 36 9.22 3.68 -5.18
C ARG A 36 9.40 2.26 -4.64
N PHE A 37 8.65 1.34 -5.22
CA PHE A 37 8.76 -0.09 -4.91
C PHE A 37 8.87 -0.92 -6.19
N LYS A 38 9.43 -2.12 -6.07
CA LYS A 38 9.60 -3.11 -7.12
C LYS A 38 8.82 -4.40 -6.79
N PRO A 39 8.59 -5.27 -7.79
CA PRO A 39 7.97 -6.57 -7.52
C PRO A 39 8.76 -7.34 -6.44
N LYS A 40 8.02 -8.00 -5.55
CA LYS A 40 8.50 -8.75 -4.37
C LYS A 40 8.88 -7.90 -3.15
N ASP A 41 8.88 -6.57 -3.25
CA ASP A 41 9.09 -5.72 -2.07
C ASP A 41 7.95 -5.91 -1.06
N THR A 42 8.31 -5.84 0.22
CA THR A 42 7.35 -5.84 1.33
C THR A 42 6.90 -4.40 1.56
N LEU A 43 5.65 -4.11 1.23
CA LEU A 43 5.07 -2.77 1.39
C LEU A 43 4.62 -2.54 2.82
N MET A 44 4.02 -3.56 3.45
CA MET A 44 3.57 -3.51 4.83
C MET A 44 3.75 -4.87 5.54
N GLU A 45 4.08 -4.83 6.81
CA GLU A 45 3.98 -5.95 7.74
C GLU A 45 2.85 -5.67 8.73
N ILE A 46 1.89 -6.61 8.81
CA ILE A 46 0.70 -6.49 9.66
C ILE A 46 0.52 -7.75 10.50
N ARG A 47 -0.06 -7.60 11.70
CA ARG A 47 -0.30 -8.69 12.66
C ARG A 47 -1.67 -8.50 13.31
N GLY A 48 -2.42 -9.58 13.47
CA GLY A 48 -3.73 -9.54 14.08
C GLY A 48 -4.41 -10.91 14.07
N ASP A 49 -5.68 -10.94 14.48
CA ASP A 49 -6.52 -12.15 14.40
C ASP A 49 -6.64 -12.65 12.96
N PHE A 50 -6.57 -13.97 12.77
CA PHE A 50 -6.61 -14.60 11.45
C PHE A 50 -7.91 -14.31 10.70
N SER A 51 -9.05 -14.37 11.38
CA SER A 51 -10.36 -14.12 10.76
C SER A 51 -10.50 -12.65 10.34
N MET A 52 -9.98 -11.73 11.16
CA MET A 52 -9.97 -10.30 10.81
C MET A 52 -9.01 -9.96 9.68
N LEU A 53 -7.82 -10.56 9.65
CA LEU A 53 -6.86 -10.39 8.56
C LEU A 53 -7.48 -10.77 7.21
N LEU A 54 -8.16 -11.92 7.13
CA LEU A 54 -8.85 -12.36 5.91
C LEU A 54 -10.01 -11.46 5.49
N LYS A 55 -10.78 -10.93 6.46
CA LYS A 55 -11.89 -10.00 6.18
C LYS A 55 -11.40 -8.68 5.60
N VAL A 56 -10.27 -8.18 6.10
CA VAL A 56 -9.71 -6.87 5.72
C VAL A 56 -8.85 -6.94 4.46
N GLU A 57 -8.25 -8.10 4.15
CA GLU A 57 -7.27 -8.27 3.08
C GLU A 57 -7.71 -7.61 1.77
N ARG A 58 -8.90 -7.94 1.25
CA ARG A 58 -9.35 -7.41 -0.04
C ARG A 58 -9.53 -5.89 -0.01
N THR A 59 -10.09 -5.35 1.07
CA THR A 59 -10.29 -3.91 1.23
C THR A 59 -8.96 -3.17 1.31
N LEU A 60 -8.02 -3.67 2.13
CA LEU A 60 -6.67 -3.12 2.27
C LEU A 60 -5.92 -3.14 0.93
N LEU A 61 -5.91 -4.29 0.24
CA LEU A 61 -5.22 -4.44 -1.03
C LEU A 61 -5.81 -3.52 -2.11
N ASN A 62 -7.14 -3.46 -2.23
CA ASN A 62 -7.80 -2.61 -3.22
C ASN A 62 -7.50 -1.13 -2.99
N LEU A 63 -7.51 -0.70 -1.73
CA LEU A 63 -7.19 0.68 -1.35
C LEU A 63 -5.76 1.06 -1.74
N LEU A 64 -4.78 0.23 -1.35
CA LEU A 64 -3.37 0.45 -1.68
C LEU A 64 -3.12 0.40 -3.19
N GLN A 65 -3.73 -0.57 -3.89
CA GLN A 65 -3.60 -0.71 -5.35
C GLN A 65 -4.14 0.51 -6.08
N HIS A 66 -5.33 0.97 -5.73
CA HIS A 66 -5.96 2.12 -6.38
C HIS A 66 -5.14 3.40 -6.14
N SER A 67 -4.79 3.66 -4.88
CA SER A 67 -4.02 4.86 -4.52
C SER A 67 -2.62 4.86 -5.16
N SER A 68 -1.89 3.73 -5.09
CA SER A 68 -0.57 3.60 -5.70
C SER A 68 -0.62 3.64 -7.23
N GLY A 69 -1.69 3.14 -7.85
CA GLY A 69 -1.90 3.22 -9.29
C GLY A 69 -2.00 4.67 -9.77
N ILE A 70 -2.76 5.50 -9.06
CA ILE A 70 -2.86 6.94 -9.33
C ILE A 70 -1.49 7.61 -9.14
N ALA A 71 -0.83 7.39 -8.00
CA ALA A 71 0.48 8.00 -7.71
C ALA A 71 1.55 7.63 -8.77
N THR A 72 1.57 6.38 -9.20
CA THR A 72 2.48 5.88 -10.23
C THR A 72 2.21 6.56 -11.58
N LEU A 73 0.94 6.63 -11.99
CA LEU A 73 0.56 7.28 -13.24
C LEU A 73 0.90 8.77 -13.23
N THR A 74 0.60 9.46 -12.13
CA THR A 74 0.95 10.87 -11.95
C THR A 74 2.46 11.10 -12.01
N SER A 75 3.27 10.27 -11.33
CA SER A 75 4.74 10.35 -11.40
C SER A 75 5.25 10.25 -12.84
N ARG A 76 4.71 9.31 -13.61
CA ARG A 76 5.09 9.13 -15.02
C ARG A 76 4.76 10.34 -15.88
N PHE A 77 3.60 10.97 -15.67
CA PHE A 77 3.24 12.20 -16.39
C PHE A 77 4.14 13.37 -16.01
N VAL A 78 4.44 13.56 -14.72
CA VAL A 78 5.35 14.62 -14.27
C VAL A 78 6.77 14.41 -14.82
N GLU A 79 7.26 13.18 -14.84
CA GLU A 79 8.55 12.83 -15.45
C GLU A 79 8.58 13.17 -16.95
N ALA A 80 7.51 12.86 -17.69
CA ALA A 80 7.40 13.13 -19.13
C ALA A 80 7.24 14.63 -19.47
N LEU A 81 6.80 15.46 -18.53
CA LEU A 81 6.71 16.92 -18.72
C LEU A 81 8.00 17.65 -18.37
N ASN A 82 8.84 17.04 -17.53
CA ASN A 82 10.13 17.58 -17.11
C ASN A 82 11.29 17.06 -17.99
N SER A 83 10.99 16.30 -19.03
CA SER A 83 11.94 15.75 -20.02
C SER A 83 12.02 16.59 -21.29
#